data_AF-A0A1Q3AGT3-F1
#
_entry.id   AF-A0A1Q3AGT3-F1
#
_cell.length_a   1.000
_cell.length_b   1.000
_cell.length_c   1.000
_cell.angle_alpha   90.00
_cell.angle_beta   90.00
_cell.angle_gamma   90.00
#
_symmetry.space_group_name_H-M   'P 1'
#
loop_
_entity.id
_entity.type
_entity.pdbx_description
1 polymer ?
#
loop_
_entity_poly.entity_id
_entity_poly.type
_entity_poly.pdbx_seq_one_letter_code
_entity_poly.pdbx_strand_id
1 'polypeptide(L)'
;MVVDINALANEAIGLLDQSKDENYRICILMVGPPGSGKSTVAEELGRQINQRFKEYLLQANQKLAHGEARSMASDVSLASDVPEITSALSEELESNDGILPKYVEDVNFQPVKRRLDNGDLQILGRGGLPNAFTISNNVDTDEETSIAQIVPMDGFHLSRQCLSKFHNPQEAHKRRGSPPTFDSNNFAQLCATLAQTCTIKPKPCDAKSCFEFVTKTYDPHFPCVKIPGFNHSLKDPTPDQFCLDGHTRIVILEGLYLLYNEENWKRVHEILQGTGSLLVWYIDIEDHVIEERVAKRHFASGLANSVEQGRLKFQGNDLLNARLIRKNLVQSGKIVTLRND
;
A
#
# COMPACT_ATOMS: atom_id res chain seq x y z
N MET A 1 -4.67 2.94 -22.44
CA MET A 1 -6.11 3.28 -22.43
C MET A 1 -6.31 4.56 -21.63
N VAL A 2 -7.26 5.44 -21.95
CA VAL A 2 -7.57 6.58 -21.05
C VAL A 2 -8.18 6.03 -19.76
N VAL A 3 -7.88 6.63 -18.60
CA VAL A 3 -8.48 6.23 -17.33
C VAL A 3 -10.01 6.33 -17.42
N ASP A 4 -10.68 5.21 -17.20
CA ASP A 4 -12.12 5.12 -17.01
C ASP A 4 -12.37 4.32 -15.72
N ILE A 5 -12.74 5.03 -14.66
CA ILE A 5 -12.95 4.44 -13.33
C ILE A 5 -13.99 3.30 -13.41
N ASN A 6 -15.04 3.43 -14.23
CA ASN A 6 -16.06 2.39 -14.35
C ASN A 6 -15.49 1.11 -14.96
N ALA A 7 -14.65 1.24 -15.99
CA ALA A 7 -13.99 0.10 -16.61
C ALA A 7 -12.99 -0.56 -15.64
N LEU A 8 -12.20 0.24 -14.91
CA LEU A 8 -11.27 -0.25 -13.90
C LEU A 8 -12.01 -0.98 -12.75
N ALA A 9 -13.13 -0.43 -12.28
CA ALA A 9 -13.97 -1.07 -11.27
C ALA A 9 -14.57 -2.39 -11.76
N ASN A 10 -15.00 -2.45 -13.03
CA ASN A 10 -15.48 -3.70 -13.64
C ASN A 10 -14.38 -4.76 -13.71
N GLU A 11 -13.15 -4.38 -14.10
CA GLU A 11 -12.01 -5.30 -14.18
C GLU A 11 -11.62 -5.81 -12.79
N ALA A 12 -11.57 -4.94 -11.77
CA ALA A 12 -11.28 -5.29 -10.39
C ALA A 12 -12.33 -6.28 -9.81
N ILE A 13 -13.62 -5.95 -9.93
CA ILE A 13 -14.70 -6.83 -9.46
C ILE A 13 -14.71 -8.15 -10.24
N GLY A 14 -14.44 -8.09 -11.54
CA GLY A 14 -14.34 -9.27 -12.41
C GLY A 14 -13.20 -10.21 -11.99
N LEU A 15 -12.02 -9.69 -11.66
CA LEU A 15 -10.92 -10.51 -11.17
C LEU A 15 -11.26 -11.14 -9.82
N LEU A 16 -11.86 -10.38 -8.89
CA LEU A 16 -12.28 -10.91 -7.59
C LEU A 16 -13.28 -12.08 -7.75
N ASP A 17 -14.24 -11.96 -8.67
CA ASP A 17 -15.19 -13.04 -8.96
C ASP A 17 -14.53 -14.27 -9.59
N GLN A 18 -13.54 -14.07 -10.47
CA GLN A 18 -12.78 -15.15 -11.12
C GLN A 18 -11.88 -15.90 -10.14
N SER A 19 -11.33 -15.22 -9.13
CA SER A 19 -10.41 -15.80 -8.16
C SER A 19 -11.09 -16.29 -6.87
N LYS A 20 -12.42 -16.19 -6.76
CA LYS A 20 -13.15 -16.34 -5.49
C LYS A 20 -13.02 -17.70 -4.79
N ASP A 21 -12.64 -18.75 -5.51
CA ASP A 21 -12.45 -20.10 -4.95
C ASP A 21 -11.03 -20.33 -4.42
N GLU A 22 -10.06 -19.51 -4.86
CA GLU A 22 -8.65 -19.66 -4.53
C GLU A 22 -8.10 -18.49 -3.70
N ASN A 23 -8.75 -17.32 -3.74
CA ASN A 23 -8.28 -16.11 -3.10
C ASN A 23 -9.35 -15.43 -2.23
N TYR A 24 -8.94 -15.02 -1.01
CA TYR A 24 -9.79 -14.17 -0.17
C TYR A 24 -9.94 -12.78 -0.73
N ARG A 25 -8.84 -12.17 -1.18
CA ARG A 25 -8.81 -10.82 -1.71
C ARG A 25 -7.86 -10.75 -2.91
N ILE A 26 -8.01 -9.70 -3.70
CA ILE A 26 -7.13 -9.41 -4.84
C ILE A 26 -6.30 -8.15 -4.54
N CYS A 27 -5.20 -8.00 -5.26
CA CYS A 27 -4.37 -6.80 -5.21
C CYS A 27 -4.41 -6.05 -6.55
N ILE A 28 -4.27 -4.74 -6.48
CA ILE A 28 -4.13 -3.83 -7.61
C ILE A 28 -2.90 -2.98 -7.37
N LEU A 29 -1.99 -2.94 -8.34
CA LEU A 29 -0.90 -1.97 -8.37
C LEU A 29 -1.30 -0.78 -9.26
N MET A 30 -1.43 0.39 -8.65
CA MET A 30 -1.65 1.67 -9.34
C MET A 30 -0.34 2.49 -9.31
N VAL A 31 0.42 2.43 -10.39
CA VAL A 31 1.76 3.02 -10.46
C VAL A 31 1.79 4.21 -11.39
N GLY A 32 2.51 5.27 -11.03
CA GLY A 32 2.70 6.40 -11.93
C GLY A 32 3.70 7.41 -11.34
N PRO A 33 4.28 8.30 -12.17
CA PRO A 33 5.19 9.33 -11.69
C PRO A 33 4.48 10.38 -10.81
N PRO A 34 5.23 11.25 -10.11
CA PRO A 34 4.63 12.37 -9.37
C PRO A 34 3.76 13.23 -10.29
N GLY A 35 2.53 13.54 -9.85
CA GLY A 35 1.60 14.35 -10.65
C GLY A 35 0.80 13.58 -11.70
N SER A 36 0.97 12.26 -11.77
CA SER A 36 0.21 11.40 -12.69
C SER A 36 -1.29 11.30 -12.37
N GLY A 37 -1.70 11.66 -11.14
CA GLY A 37 -3.06 11.47 -10.65
C GLY A 37 -3.32 10.08 -10.05
N LYS A 38 -2.30 9.22 -9.92
CA LYS A 38 -2.44 7.85 -9.38
C LYS A 38 -3.22 7.76 -8.05
N SER A 39 -2.96 8.65 -7.09
CA SER A 39 -3.67 8.65 -5.80
C SER A 39 -5.16 9.00 -5.98
N THR A 40 -5.47 10.01 -6.80
CA THR A 40 -6.86 10.38 -7.14
C THR A 40 -7.60 9.25 -7.87
N VAL A 41 -6.93 8.57 -8.81
CA VAL A 41 -7.53 7.42 -9.51
C VAL A 41 -7.75 6.25 -8.55
N ALA A 42 -6.81 5.97 -7.64
CA ALA A 42 -6.95 4.91 -6.64
C ALA A 42 -8.09 5.20 -5.64
N GLU A 43 -8.17 6.42 -5.13
CA GLU A 43 -9.24 6.89 -4.23
C GLU A 43 -10.62 6.78 -4.91
N GLU A 44 -10.74 7.31 -6.12
CA GLU A 44 -12.00 7.31 -6.86
C GLU A 44 -12.44 5.89 -7.25
N LEU A 45 -11.49 5.01 -7.59
CA LEU A 45 -11.75 3.60 -7.82
C LEU A 45 -12.27 2.90 -6.56
N GLY A 46 -11.58 3.08 -5.43
CA GLY A 46 -12.00 2.52 -4.15
C GLY A 46 -13.40 2.98 -3.76
N ARG A 47 -13.65 4.29 -3.89
CA ARG A 47 -14.97 4.90 -3.67
C ARG A 47 -16.04 4.29 -4.56
N GLN A 48 -15.76 4.12 -5.86
CA GLN A 48 -16.72 3.57 -6.79
C GLN A 48 -17.05 2.10 -6.52
N ILE A 49 -16.05 1.27 -6.18
CA ILE A 49 -16.27 -0.12 -5.81
C ILE A 49 -17.13 -0.21 -4.54
N ASN A 50 -16.78 0.55 -3.50
CA ASN A 50 -17.51 0.57 -2.23
C ASN A 50 -18.95 1.07 -2.40
N GLN A 51 -19.17 2.11 -3.23
CA GLN A 51 -20.49 2.61 -3.58
C GLN A 51 -21.37 1.52 -4.22
N ARG A 52 -20.82 0.78 -5.20
CA ARG A 52 -21.56 -0.32 -5.86
C ARG A 52 -21.89 -1.45 -4.89
N PHE A 53 -20.98 -1.77 -3.97
CA PHE A 53 -21.24 -2.77 -2.93
C PHE A 53 -22.33 -2.32 -1.96
N LYS A 54 -22.31 -1.05 -1.54
CA LYS A 54 -23.35 -0.45 -0.69
C LYS A 54 -24.72 -0.47 -1.38
N GLU A 55 -24.78 -0.15 -2.66
CA GLU A 55 -26.01 -0.26 -3.47
C GLU A 55 -26.53 -1.70 -3.54
N TYR A 56 -25.65 -2.68 -3.70
CA TYR A 56 -26.02 -4.10 -3.63
C TYR A 56 -26.62 -4.48 -2.27
N LEU A 57 -25.99 -4.08 -1.16
CA LEU A 57 -26.50 -4.37 0.19
C LEU A 57 -27.90 -3.79 0.41
N LEU A 58 -28.13 -2.55 -0.04
CA LEU A 58 -29.44 -1.89 0.02
C LEU A 58 -30.50 -2.62 -0.80
N GLN A 59 -30.16 -3.06 -2.02
CA GLN A 59 -31.09 -3.77 -2.91
C GLN A 59 -31.42 -5.18 -2.42
N ALA A 60 -30.43 -5.90 -1.89
CA ALA A 60 -30.60 -7.27 -1.42
C ALA A 60 -31.33 -7.35 -0.07
N ASN A 61 -31.58 -6.22 0.60
CA ASN A 61 -32.01 -6.15 2.01
C ASN A 61 -31.15 -7.05 2.92
N GLN A 62 -29.88 -7.22 2.55
CA GLN A 62 -28.92 -8.08 3.24
C GLN A 62 -28.19 -7.24 4.26
N LYS A 63 -28.24 -7.65 5.54
CA LYS A 63 -27.18 -7.34 6.48
C LYS A 63 -26.05 -8.35 6.26
N LEU A 64 -24.79 -7.94 6.45
CA LEU A 64 -23.68 -8.89 6.47
C LEU A 64 -24.03 -9.98 7.48
N ALA A 65 -24.07 -11.22 7.02
CA ALA A 65 -24.32 -12.34 7.90
C ALA A 65 -23.08 -12.47 8.82
N HIS A 66 -23.23 -12.11 10.10
CA HIS A 66 -22.28 -12.48 11.13
C HIS A 66 -22.48 -13.96 11.44
N GLY A 67 -22.09 -14.83 10.51
CA GLY A 67 -22.19 -16.27 10.70
C GLY A 67 -21.25 -16.71 11.82
N GLU A 68 -21.76 -17.50 12.76
CA GLU A 68 -21.03 -18.14 13.88
C GLU A 68 -20.05 -19.23 13.42
N ALA A 69 -19.54 -19.15 12.19
CA ALA A 69 -18.75 -20.20 11.58
C ALA A 69 -17.26 -20.04 11.90
N ARG A 70 -16.63 -21.12 12.35
CA ARG A 70 -15.19 -21.28 12.58
C ARG A 70 -14.36 -20.60 11.48
N SER A 71 -13.43 -19.74 11.87
CA SER A 71 -12.56 -19.03 10.94
C SER A 71 -11.59 -20.00 10.26
N MET A 72 -11.40 -19.85 8.95
CA MET A 72 -10.28 -20.51 8.24
C MET A 72 -9.04 -19.61 8.26
N ALA A 73 -9.21 -18.31 8.57
CA ALA A 73 -8.11 -17.37 8.74
C ALA A 73 -7.38 -17.54 10.09
N SER A 74 -8.03 -18.10 11.12
CA SER A 74 -7.41 -18.33 12.44
C SER A 74 -6.24 -19.32 12.42
N ASP A 75 -6.14 -20.17 11.39
CA ASP A 75 -5.04 -21.13 11.22
C ASP A 75 -3.84 -20.54 10.47
N VAL A 76 -3.95 -19.32 9.92
CA VAL A 76 -2.90 -18.67 9.13
C VAL A 76 -2.04 -17.80 10.03
N SER A 77 -0.85 -18.29 10.36
CA SER A 77 0.17 -17.50 11.07
C SER A 77 0.85 -16.53 10.10
N LEU A 78 0.24 -15.35 9.92
CA LEU A 78 0.83 -14.26 9.14
C LEU A 78 2.20 -13.86 9.71
N ALA A 79 3.13 -13.52 8.82
CA ALA A 79 4.50 -13.13 9.19
C ALA A 79 5.23 -14.15 10.10
N SER A 80 4.91 -15.44 9.95
CA SER A 80 5.61 -16.53 10.65
C SER A 80 7.09 -16.64 10.24
N ASP A 81 7.40 -16.25 9.00
CA ASP A 81 8.73 -16.18 8.40
C ASP A 81 9.57 -14.96 8.85
N VAL A 82 8.94 -13.99 9.52
CA VAL A 82 9.62 -12.80 10.04
C VAL A 82 10.26 -13.14 11.40
N PRO A 83 11.57 -12.90 11.61
CA PRO A 83 12.23 -13.17 12.89
C PRO A 83 11.77 -12.23 14.00
N GLU A 84 11.77 -12.71 15.24
CA GLU A 84 11.55 -11.85 16.42
C GLU A 84 12.68 -10.83 16.59
N ILE A 85 12.33 -9.64 17.06
CA ILE A 85 13.29 -8.60 17.40
C ILE A 85 14.25 -9.11 18.49
N THR A 86 15.54 -8.82 18.35
CA THR A 86 16.53 -9.13 19.39
C THR A 86 16.51 -8.08 20.49
N SER A 87 16.92 -8.45 21.72
CA SER A 87 17.00 -7.50 22.84
C SER A 87 17.87 -6.29 22.50
N ALA A 88 19.02 -6.50 21.85
CA ALA A 88 19.92 -5.43 21.42
C ALA A 88 19.26 -4.47 20.43
N LEU A 89 18.45 -4.99 19.50
CA LEU A 89 17.75 -4.15 18.53
C LEU A 89 16.56 -3.42 19.17
N SER A 90 15.86 -4.03 20.13
CA SER A 90 14.80 -3.37 20.90
C SER A 90 15.35 -2.22 21.73
N GLU A 91 16.47 -2.43 22.42
CA GLU A 91 17.16 -1.38 23.19
C GLU A 91 17.63 -0.23 22.28
N GLU A 92 18.16 -0.54 21.10
CA GLU A 92 18.54 0.49 20.12
C GLU A 92 17.33 1.30 19.64
N LEU A 93 16.21 0.62 19.35
CA LEU A 93 14.97 1.26 18.92
C LEU A 93 14.42 2.22 19.99
N GLU A 94 14.34 1.75 21.24
CA GLU A 94 13.84 2.54 22.38
C GLU A 94 14.74 3.73 22.70
N SER A 95 16.07 3.53 22.65
CA SER A 95 17.05 4.58 22.94
C SER A 95 17.13 5.66 21.86
N ASN A 96 16.55 5.42 20.68
CA ASN A 96 16.60 6.33 19.53
C ASN A 96 15.21 6.74 19.04
N ASP A 97 14.24 6.89 19.96
CA ASP A 97 12.88 7.37 19.68
C ASP A 97 12.17 6.58 18.55
N GLY A 98 12.39 5.28 18.49
CA GLY A 98 11.74 4.40 17.54
C GLY A 98 12.41 4.31 16.17
N ILE A 99 13.62 4.84 15.98
CA ILE A 99 14.40 4.64 14.75
C ILE A 99 15.62 3.74 14.99
N LEU A 100 16.23 3.27 13.89
CA LEU A 100 17.40 2.39 13.90
C LEU A 100 18.59 3.06 13.19
N PRO A 101 19.32 4.00 13.85
CA PRO A 101 20.28 4.88 13.18
C PRO A 101 21.37 4.16 12.38
N LYS A 102 21.82 2.98 12.82
CA LYS A 102 22.86 2.21 12.11
C LYS A 102 22.37 1.58 10.82
N TYR A 103 21.05 1.43 10.65
CA TYR A 103 20.44 0.66 9.59
C TYR A 103 19.60 1.50 8.63
N VAL A 104 19.45 2.82 8.86
CA VAL A 104 18.54 3.69 8.06
C VAL A 104 18.80 3.67 6.55
N GLU A 105 20.02 3.33 6.13
CA GLU A 105 20.42 3.18 4.71
C GLU A 105 20.56 1.71 4.27
N ASP A 106 20.42 0.75 5.18
CA ASP A 106 20.62 -0.69 4.90
C ASP A 106 19.40 -1.29 4.20
N VAL A 107 19.46 -1.35 2.88
CA VAL A 107 18.44 -1.98 2.02
C VAL A 107 18.36 -3.51 2.21
N ASN A 108 19.33 -4.12 2.88
CA ASN A 108 19.34 -5.55 3.18
C ASN A 108 18.91 -5.87 4.61
N PHE A 109 18.59 -4.85 5.42
CA PHE A 109 18.05 -5.05 6.76
C PHE A 109 16.83 -5.98 6.69
N GLN A 110 16.90 -7.10 7.41
CA GLN A 110 15.80 -8.05 7.47
C GLN A 110 14.71 -7.49 8.40
N PRO A 111 13.46 -7.32 7.93
CA PRO A 111 12.36 -6.93 8.79
C PRO A 111 12.24 -7.88 10.00
N VAL A 112 11.89 -7.32 11.15
CA VAL A 112 11.69 -8.07 12.39
C VAL A 112 10.29 -7.81 12.93
N LYS A 113 9.80 -8.74 13.75
CA LYS A 113 8.51 -8.60 14.43
C LYS A 113 8.70 -8.47 15.94
N ARG A 114 7.75 -7.81 16.59
CA ARG A 114 7.64 -7.77 18.05
C ARG A 114 6.18 -7.84 18.46
N ARG A 115 5.90 -8.44 19.61
CA ARG A 115 4.56 -8.49 20.17
C ARG A 115 4.33 -7.26 21.06
N LEU A 116 3.21 -6.59 20.86
CA LEU A 116 2.75 -5.47 21.68
C LEU A 116 1.98 -5.98 22.90
N ASP A 117 1.80 -5.12 23.91
CA ASP A 117 1.11 -5.47 25.17
C ASP A 117 -0.34 -5.93 24.97
N ASN A 118 -1.01 -5.41 23.92
CA ASN A 118 -2.37 -5.80 23.54
C ASN A 118 -2.43 -7.12 22.76
N GLY A 119 -1.29 -7.79 22.55
CA GLY A 119 -1.17 -9.06 21.83
C GLY A 119 -0.94 -8.92 20.32
N ASP A 120 -1.05 -7.71 19.77
CA ASP A 120 -0.83 -7.44 18.35
C ASP A 120 0.64 -7.68 17.95
N LEU A 121 0.85 -7.98 16.69
CA LEU A 121 2.18 -8.20 16.13
C LEU A 121 2.59 -6.99 15.29
N GLN A 122 3.64 -6.29 15.69
CA GLN A 122 4.17 -5.14 14.96
C GLN A 122 5.42 -5.54 14.18
N ILE A 123 5.46 -5.21 12.88
CA ILE A 123 6.56 -5.52 11.97
C ILE A 123 7.26 -4.22 11.58
N LEU A 124 8.59 -4.21 11.70
CA LEU A 124 9.45 -3.06 11.43
C LEU A 124 10.58 -3.41 10.47
N GLY A 125 10.84 -2.50 9.53
CA GLY A 125 12.02 -2.49 8.69
C GLY A 125 13.05 -1.49 9.18
N ARG A 126 13.90 -1.03 8.26
CA ARG A 126 15.01 -0.11 8.58
C ARG A 126 14.55 1.27 9.03
N GLY A 127 13.32 1.65 8.71
CA GLY A 127 12.70 2.92 9.09
C GLY A 127 12.25 2.94 10.54
N GLY A 128 12.20 1.78 11.21
CA GLY A 128 11.74 1.66 12.59
C GLY A 128 10.23 1.85 12.75
N LEU A 129 9.81 2.34 13.92
CA LEU A 129 8.42 2.53 14.31
C LEU A 129 7.61 3.47 13.41
N PRO A 130 8.16 4.57 12.85
CA PRO A 130 7.40 5.44 11.96
C PRO A 130 6.80 4.71 10.74
N ASN A 131 7.45 3.64 10.28
CA ASN A 131 7.03 2.88 9.10
C ASN A 131 6.53 1.48 9.46
N ALA A 132 6.33 1.19 10.75
CA ALA A 132 5.86 -0.12 11.19
C ALA A 132 4.41 -0.34 10.78
N PHE A 133 4.07 -1.58 10.41
CA PHE A 133 2.69 -2.02 10.23
C PHE A 133 2.36 -3.08 11.29
N THR A 134 1.09 -3.19 11.64
CA THR A 134 0.62 -4.01 12.76
C THR A 134 -0.39 -5.04 12.27
N ILE A 135 -0.26 -6.28 12.72
CA ILE A 135 -1.24 -7.34 12.51
C ILE A 135 -2.00 -7.53 13.82
N SER A 136 -3.32 -7.32 13.77
CA SER A 136 -4.22 -7.45 14.91
C SER A 136 -5.29 -8.50 14.65
N ASN A 137 -5.64 -9.25 15.69
CA ASN A 137 -6.80 -10.14 15.68
C ASN A 137 -8.08 -9.44 16.17
N ASN A 138 -7.96 -8.18 16.62
CA ASN A 138 -9.09 -7.37 17.03
C ASN A 138 -9.53 -6.50 15.84
N VAL A 139 -10.82 -6.56 15.52
CA VAL A 139 -11.43 -5.72 14.49
C VAL A 139 -12.16 -4.58 15.19
N ASP A 140 -11.88 -3.34 14.78
CA ASP A 140 -12.64 -2.18 15.20
C ASP A 140 -13.99 -2.21 14.46
N THR A 141 -15.08 -2.54 15.17
CA THR A 141 -16.38 -2.89 14.57
C THR A 141 -17.26 -1.71 14.16
N ASP A 142 -16.78 -0.47 14.30
CA ASP A 142 -17.61 0.74 14.19
C ASP A 142 -17.55 1.44 12.82
N GLU A 143 -16.84 0.90 11.83
CA GLU A 143 -16.72 1.51 10.50
C GLU A 143 -17.76 1.00 9.47
N GLU A 144 -18.11 1.90 8.55
CA GLU A 144 -18.99 1.60 7.42
C GLU A 144 -18.35 0.53 6.50
N THR A 145 -19.09 -0.54 6.19
CA THR A 145 -18.53 -1.67 5.45
C THR A 145 -18.01 -1.28 4.08
N SER A 146 -16.69 -1.33 3.93
CA SER A 146 -15.96 -1.10 2.69
C SER A 146 -15.21 -2.36 2.27
N ILE A 147 -15.24 -2.68 0.98
CA ILE A 147 -14.59 -3.88 0.42
C ILE A 147 -13.32 -3.55 -0.36
N ALA A 148 -13.12 -2.27 -0.70
CA ALA A 148 -11.92 -1.76 -1.32
C ALA A 148 -11.20 -0.79 -0.37
N GLN A 149 -9.90 -0.98 -0.21
CA GLN A 149 -9.05 -0.13 0.63
C GLN A 149 -7.79 0.27 -0.14
N ILE A 150 -7.42 1.56 -0.03
CA ILE A 150 -6.18 2.07 -0.62
C ILE A 150 -5.01 1.84 0.34
N VAL A 151 -3.84 1.58 -0.23
CA VAL A 151 -2.57 1.45 0.50
C VAL A 151 -1.54 2.34 -0.18
N PRO A 152 -1.41 3.60 0.27
CA PRO A 152 -0.40 4.51 -0.26
C PRO A 152 1.01 4.07 0.14
N MET A 153 1.92 4.05 -0.82
CA MET A 153 3.36 3.87 -0.58
C MET A 153 3.93 4.99 0.32
N ASP A 154 3.26 6.14 0.40
CA ASP A 154 3.74 7.33 1.12
C ASP A 154 3.93 7.10 2.62
N GLY A 155 3.17 6.18 3.24
CA GLY A 155 3.35 5.81 4.65
C GLY A 155 4.70 5.13 4.95
N PHE A 156 5.42 4.72 3.91
CA PHE A 156 6.74 4.13 3.99
C PHE A 156 7.86 5.10 3.64
N HIS A 157 7.60 6.41 3.50
CA HIS A 157 8.67 7.40 3.51
C HIS A 157 9.46 7.27 4.81
N LEU A 158 10.78 7.24 4.76
CA LEU A 158 11.58 7.35 5.98
C LEU A 158 11.27 8.69 6.66
N SER A 159 11.18 8.65 7.99
CA SER A 159 10.93 9.85 8.78
C SER A 159 12.07 10.86 8.59
N ARG A 160 11.81 12.15 8.81
CA ARG A 160 12.85 13.19 8.80
C ARG A 160 13.95 12.91 9.82
N GLN A 161 13.60 12.26 10.93
CA GLN A 161 14.57 11.80 11.91
C GLN A 161 15.49 10.72 11.30
N CYS A 162 14.94 9.72 10.60
CA CYS A 162 15.72 8.72 9.87
C CYS A 162 16.64 9.35 8.82
N LEU A 163 16.11 10.26 7.98
CA LEU A 163 16.91 10.95 6.95
C LEU A 163 18.06 11.76 7.54
N SER A 164 17.89 12.28 8.77
CA SER A 164 18.94 13.03 9.47
C SER A 164 20.08 12.14 9.97
N LYS A 165 19.91 10.81 9.93
CA LYS A 165 20.92 9.81 10.30
C LYS A 165 21.63 9.19 9.10
N PHE A 166 21.28 9.59 7.87
CA PHE A 166 22.00 9.15 6.67
C PHE A 166 23.45 9.64 6.69
N HIS A 167 24.34 8.98 5.95
CA HIS A 167 25.72 9.42 5.75
C HIS A 167 25.79 10.84 5.19
N ASN A 168 24.87 11.19 4.27
CA ASN A 168 24.68 12.55 3.78
C ASN A 168 23.24 13.05 4.03
N PRO A 169 22.95 13.63 5.21
CA PRO A 169 21.61 14.09 5.56
C PRO A 169 21.08 15.17 4.61
N GLN A 170 21.93 16.08 4.14
CA GLN A 170 21.53 17.19 3.28
C GLN A 170 20.98 16.67 1.95
N GLU A 171 21.66 15.69 1.35
CA GLU A 171 21.19 15.07 0.11
C GLU A 171 19.95 14.21 0.36
N ALA A 172 19.89 13.46 1.46
CA ALA A 172 18.73 12.64 1.82
C ALA A 172 17.45 13.48 1.95
N HIS A 173 17.52 14.63 2.63
CA HIS A 173 16.39 15.56 2.74
C HIS A 173 16.06 16.23 1.40
N LYS A 174 17.06 16.61 0.62
CA LYS A 174 16.88 17.25 -0.69
C LYS A 174 16.25 16.31 -1.73
N ARG A 175 16.63 15.04 -1.71
CA ARG A 175 16.14 13.97 -2.60
C ARG A 175 15.06 13.11 -1.95
N ARG A 176 14.39 13.60 -0.89
CA ARG A 176 13.25 12.89 -0.31
C ARG A 176 12.19 12.66 -1.37
N GLY A 177 11.68 11.43 -1.44
CA GLY A 177 10.85 10.94 -2.52
C GLY A 177 11.60 10.09 -3.55
N SER A 178 12.93 10.01 -3.50
CA SER A 178 13.74 9.05 -4.27
C SER A 178 13.72 7.65 -3.64
N PRO A 179 14.03 6.56 -4.39
CA PRO A 179 13.95 5.18 -3.87
C PRO A 179 14.62 4.92 -2.50
N PRO A 180 15.84 5.42 -2.20
CA PRO A 180 16.49 5.14 -0.92
C PRO A 180 15.82 5.85 0.28
N THR A 181 14.93 6.81 0.03
CA THR A 181 14.27 7.60 1.10
C THR A 181 12.96 6.98 1.60
N PHE A 182 12.74 5.71 1.29
CA PHE A 182 11.61 4.89 1.75
C PHE A 182 12.11 3.64 2.48
N ASP A 183 11.31 3.13 3.40
CA ASP A 183 11.51 1.80 3.98
C ASP A 183 11.02 0.70 3.01
N SER A 184 11.80 0.49 1.95
CA SER A 184 11.53 -0.55 0.95
C SER A 184 11.54 -1.96 1.56
N ASN A 185 12.28 -2.16 2.66
CA ASN A 185 12.36 -3.42 3.40
C ASN A 185 10.99 -3.75 3.99
N ASN A 186 10.39 -2.80 4.71
CA ASN A 186 9.09 -3.03 5.35
C ASN A 186 7.93 -3.00 4.36
N PHE A 187 8.02 -2.21 3.27
CA PHE A 187 6.98 -2.22 2.24
C PHE A 187 6.94 -3.58 1.50
N ALA A 188 8.09 -4.15 1.17
CA ALA A 188 8.15 -5.49 0.58
C ALA A 188 7.61 -6.56 1.54
N GLN A 189 7.88 -6.42 2.84
CA GLN A 189 7.33 -7.31 3.87
C GLN A 189 5.81 -7.17 4.01
N LEU A 190 5.29 -5.95 3.97
CA LEU A 190 3.85 -5.71 3.91
C LEU A 190 3.24 -6.43 2.69
N CYS A 191 3.84 -6.32 1.51
CA CYS A 191 3.37 -7.02 0.32
C CYS A 191 3.38 -8.55 0.49
N ALA A 192 4.39 -9.11 1.17
CA ALA A 192 4.44 -10.54 1.49
C ALA A 192 3.31 -10.95 2.45
N THR A 193 3.05 -10.15 3.49
CA THR A 193 1.93 -10.37 4.41
C THR A 193 0.58 -10.25 3.68
N LEU A 194 0.41 -9.25 2.81
CA LEU A 194 -0.80 -9.11 2.00
C LEU A 194 -0.97 -10.28 1.03
N ALA A 195 0.10 -10.77 0.40
CA ALA A 195 0.05 -11.96 -0.44
C ALA A 195 -0.43 -13.20 0.34
N GLN A 196 0.06 -13.40 1.58
CA GLN A 196 -0.44 -14.46 2.47
C GLN A 196 -1.96 -14.32 2.68
N THR A 197 -2.45 -13.10 2.98
CA THR A 197 -3.90 -12.83 3.14
C THR A 197 -4.71 -13.06 1.85
N CYS A 198 -4.12 -12.81 0.68
CA CYS A 198 -4.76 -13.07 -0.62
C CYS A 198 -4.98 -14.58 -0.85
N THR A 199 -4.03 -15.42 -0.44
CA THR A 199 -4.07 -16.88 -0.67
C THR A 199 -4.86 -17.67 0.37
N ILE A 200 -5.45 -17.01 1.37
CA ILE A 200 -6.37 -17.66 2.31
C ILE A 200 -7.61 -18.08 1.52
N LYS A 201 -7.93 -19.38 1.53
CA LYS A 201 -9.12 -19.86 0.81
C LYS A 201 -10.39 -19.43 1.53
N PRO A 202 -11.33 -18.77 0.84
CA PRO A 202 -12.64 -18.47 1.39
C PRO A 202 -13.40 -19.74 1.75
N LYS A 203 -14.39 -19.61 2.64
CA LYS A 203 -15.35 -20.69 2.90
C LYS A 203 -16.10 -21.01 1.59
N PRO A 204 -16.25 -22.28 1.20
CA PRO A 204 -17.04 -22.65 0.04
C PRO A 204 -18.47 -22.11 0.16
N CYS A 205 -18.96 -21.44 -0.89
CA CYS A 205 -20.34 -20.96 -0.94
C CYS A 205 -20.90 -21.01 -2.37
N ASP A 206 -22.22 -21.01 -2.49
CA ASP A 206 -22.97 -21.08 -3.76
C ASP A 206 -23.30 -19.69 -4.34
N ALA A 207 -22.43 -18.71 -4.12
CA ALA A 207 -22.69 -17.33 -4.50
C ALA A 207 -22.81 -17.14 -6.02
N LYS A 208 -23.89 -16.49 -6.44
CA LYS A 208 -24.24 -16.25 -7.85
C LYS A 208 -23.64 -14.98 -8.42
N SER A 209 -23.06 -14.13 -7.56
CA SER A 209 -22.39 -12.90 -7.94
C SER A 209 -21.19 -12.63 -7.03
N CYS A 210 -20.28 -11.76 -7.48
CA CYS A 210 -19.14 -11.32 -6.69
C CYS A 210 -19.55 -10.76 -5.32
N PHE A 211 -20.56 -9.89 -5.27
CA PHE A 211 -20.95 -9.25 -4.01
C PHE A 211 -21.68 -10.20 -3.06
N GLU A 212 -22.47 -11.13 -3.59
CA GLU A 212 -23.02 -12.23 -2.77
C GLU A 212 -21.91 -13.12 -2.21
N PHE A 213 -20.85 -13.36 -3.00
CA PHE A 213 -19.67 -14.07 -2.52
C PHE A 213 -19.01 -13.30 -1.37
N VAL A 214 -18.83 -11.98 -1.51
CA VAL A 214 -18.25 -11.15 -0.45
C VAL A 214 -19.06 -11.25 0.85
N THR A 215 -20.39 -11.13 0.77
CA THR A 215 -21.25 -11.18 1.97
C THR A 215 -21.30 -12.57 2.61
N LYS A 216 -21.34 -13.64 1.80
CA LYS A 216 -21.39 -15.03 2.30
C LYS A 216 -20.08 -15.55 2.88
N THR A 217 -18.94 -15.01 2.42
CA THR A 217 -17.60 -15.49 2.81
C THR A 217 -16.86 -14.57 3.77
N TYR A 218 -17.50 -13.51 4.24
CA TYR A 218 -16.94 -12.65 5.29
C TYR A 218 -16.52 -13.49 6.50
N ASP A 219 -15.33 -13.19 7.03
CA ASP A 219 -14.77 -13.86 8.20
C ASP A 219 -14.45 -12.79 9.25
N PRO A 220 -15.22 -12.71 10.36
CA PRO A 220 -15.02 -11.71 11.39
C PRO A 220 -13.73 -11.91 12.21
N HIS A 221 -13.09 -13.06 12.08
CA HIS A 221 -11.81 -13.36 12.71
C HIS A 221 -10.64 -13.26 11.72
N PHE A 222 -10.89 -12.71 10.53
CA PHE A 222 -9.82 -12.41 9.60
C PHE A 222 -8.88 -11.36 10.22
N PRO A 223 -7.56 -11.57 10.23
CA PRO A 223 -6.62 -10.63 10.83
C PRO A 223 -6.69 -9.24 10.15
N CYS A 224 -6.78 -8.16 10.94
CA CYS A 224 -6.59 -6.80 10.42
C CYS A 224 -5.10 -6.51 10.26
N VAL A 225 -4.72 -5.93 9.12
CA VAL A 225 -3.41 -5.34 8.91
C VAL A 225 -3.57 -3.81 8.97
N LYS A 226 -3.03 -3.19 10.01
CA LYS A 226 -2.96 -1.73 10.19
C LYS A 226 -1.66 -1.21 9.59
N ILE A 227 -1.75 -0.22 8.72
CA ILE A 227 -0.68 0.26 7.84
C ILE A 227 -0.44 1.74 8.10
N PRO A 228 0.82 2.21 8.14
CA PRO A 228 1.11 3.63 8.30
C PRO A 228 0.66 4.41 7.06
N GLY A 229 0.27 5.65 7.26
CA GLY A 229 0.10 6.61 6.18
C GLY A 229 1.05 7.79 6.33
N PHE A 230 0.79 8.89 5.63
CA PHE A 230 1.67 10.05 5.59
C PHE A 230 0.91 11.34 5.89
N ASN A 231 1.39 12.10 6.86
CA ASN A 231 0.78 13.37 7.21
C ASN A 231 1.55 14.51 6.52
N HIS A 232 0.93 15.15 5.52
CA HIS A 232 1.55 16.23 4.76
C HIS A 232 1.83 17.51 5.58
N SER A 233 1.12 17.72 6.68
CA SER A 233 1.36 18.84 7.60
C SER A 233 2.58 18.58 8.48
N LEU A 234 2.67 17.38 9.06
CA LEU A 234 3.83 16.95 9.84
C LEU A 234 5.05 16.66 8.95
N LYS A 235 4.82 16.37 7.67
CA LYS A 235 5.80 15.90 6.69
C LYS A 235 6.48 14.61 7.15
N ASP A 236 5.74 13.72 7.79
CA ASP A 236 6.25 12.44 8.29
C ASP A 236 5.17 11.35 8.27
N PRO A 237 5.58 10.07 8.28
CA PRO A 237 4.67 8.95 8.44
C PRO A 237 3.83 9.05 9.71
N THR A 238 2.64 8.46 9.68
CA THR A 238 1.73 8.35 10.83
C THR A 238 1.28 6.89 10.95
N PRO A 239 1.43 6.26 12.13
CA PRO A 239 1.04 4.87 12.34
C PRO A 239 -0.46 4.61 12.09
N ASP A 240 -0.78 3.37 11.74
CA ASP A 240 -2.13 2.79 11.74
C ASP A 240 -3.22 3.63 11.05
N GLN A 241 -2.87 4.32 9.96
CA GLN A 241 -3.79 5.20 9.23
C GLN A 241 -4.77 4.44 8.31
N PHE A 242 -4.42 3.22 7.90
CA PHE A 242 -5.27 2.36 7.09
C PHE A 242 -5.40 0.98 7.75
N CYS A 243 -6.61 0.42 7.90
CA CYS A 243 -6.81 -0.99 8.30
C CYS A 243 -7.37 -1.79 7.13
N LEU A 244 -6.87 -3.02 6.99
CA LEU A 244 -7.34 -4.02 6.05
C LEU A 244 -7.82 -5.23 6.85
N ASP A 245 -9.11 -5.34 7.06
CA ASP A 245 -9.77 -6.41 7.81
C ASP A 245 -10.38 -7.47 6.88
N GLY A 246 -11.26 -8.34 7.41
CA GLY A 246 -12.01 -9.34 6.64
C GLY A 246 -13.01 -8.76 5.62
N HIS A 247 -13.44 -7.51 5.79
CA HIS A 247 -14.29 -6.85 4.80
C HIS A 247 -13.51 -6.44 3.56
N THR A 248 -12.22 -6.13 3.72
CA THR A 248 -11.37 -5.70 2.60
C THR A 248 -11.07 -6.86 1.63
N ARG A 249 -11.69 -6.83 0.44
CA ARG A 249 -11.54 -7.84 -0.63
C ARG A 249 -10.72 -7.35 -1.83
N ILE A 250 -10.53 -6.05 -1.96
CA ILE A 250 -9.77 -5.42 -3.04
C ILE A 250 -8.78 -4.45 -2.40
N VAL A 251 -7.48 -4.72 -2.55
CA VAL A 251 -6.40 -3.87 -2.02
C VAL A 251 -5.79 -3.08 -3.17
N ILE A 252 -5.85 -1.76 -3.09
CA ILE A 252 -5.32 -0.86 -4.11
C ILE A 252 -4.03 -0.24 -3.60
N LEU A 253 -2.89 -0.86 -3.92
CA LEU A 253 -1.58 -0.30 -3.61
C LEU A 253 -1.21 0.76 -4.64
N GLU A 254 -0.95 1.98 -4.21
CA GLU A 254 -0.58 3.08 -5.10
C GLU A 254 0.79 3.66 -4.72
N GLY A 255 1.63 3.92 -5.71
CA GLY A 255 3.00 4.33 -5.45
C GLY A 255 3.84 4.63 -6.67
N LEU A 256 5.02 5.19 -6.43
CA LEU A 256 5.99 5.51 -7.47
C LEU A 256 6.78 4.26 -7.91
N TYR A 257 7.16 3.42 -6.94
CA TYR A 257 8.20 2.39 -7.12
C TYR A 257 7.67 0.95 -7.10
N LEU A 258 6.34 0.73 -7.15
CA LEU A 258 5.78 -0.62 -7.04
C LEU A 258 6.11 -1.53 -8.24
N LEU A 259 6.57 -0.94 -9.34
CA LEU A 259 7.07 -1.62 -10.55
C LEU A 259 8.55 -1.29 -10.84
N TYR A 260 9.28 -0.81 -9.85
CA TYR A 260 10.70 -0.46 -9.99
C TYR A 260 11.56 -1.72 -9.86
N ASN A 261 12.47 -1.96 -10.81
CA ASN A 261 13.17 -3.24 -10.96
C ASN A 261 14.49 -3.37 -10.17
N GLU A 262 14.74 -2.47 -9.22
CA GLU A 262 15.94 -2.45 -8.38
C GLU A 262 15.61 -2.75 -6.90
N GLU A 263 16.61 -3.21 -6.14
CA GLU A 263 16.56 -3.38 -4.69
C GLU A 263 15.34 -4.21 -4.21
N ASN A 264 14.72 -3.85 -3.08
CA ASN A 264 13.53 -4.51 -2.57
C ASN A 264 12.27 -4.24 -3.41
N TRP A 265 12.26 -3.15 -4.19
CA TRP A 265 11.09 -2.78 -5.01
C TRP A 265 10.79 -3.81 -6.08
N LYS A 266 11.83 -4.43 -6.65
CA LYS A 266 11.69 -5.51 -7.64
C LYS A 266 10.81 -6.64 -7.12
N ARG A 267 10.93 -6.96 -5.82
CA ARG A 267 10.21 -8.05 -5.17
C ARG A 267 8.71 -7.77 -5.04
N VAL A 268 8.29 -6.50 -5.00
CA VAL A 268 6.88 -6.12 -4.81
C VAL A 268 5.99 -6.76 -5.88
N HIS A 269 6.34 -6.57 -7.15
CA HIS A 269 5.60 -7.15 -8.26
C HIS A 269 5.68 -8.69 -8.25
N GLU A 270 6.86 -9.27 -8.00
CA GLU A 270 7.05 -10.73 -7.97
C GLU A 270 6.20 -11.41 -6.89
N ILE A 271 6.18 -10.85 -5.67
CA ILE A 271 5.40 -11.34 -4.53
C ILE A 271 3.91 -11.32 -4.85
N LEU A 272 3.40 -10.18 -5.31
CA LEU A 272 1.97 -10.00 -5.55
C LEU A 272 1.51 -10.75 -6.81
N GLN A 273 2.37 -10.88 -7.82
CA GLN A 273 2.06 -11.68 -9.01
C GLN A 273 1.94 -13.17 -8.64
N GLY A 274 2.70 -13.62 -7.64
CA GLY A 274 2.64 -14.98 -7.10
C GLY A 274 1.29 -15.36 -6.47
N THR A 275 0.41 -14.40 -6.16
CA THR A 275 -0.93 -14.70 -5.62
C THR A 275 -1.89 -15.25 -6.68
N GLY A 276 -1.58 -15.06 -7.97
CA GLY A 276 -2.48 -15.35 -9.09
C GLY A 276 -3.64 -14.37 -9.26
N SER A 277 -3.73 -13.34 -8.42
CA SER A 277 -4.88 -12.42 -8.30
C SER A 277 -4.44 -10.96 -8.23
N LEU A 278 -3.69 -10.53 -9.25
CA LEU A 278 -3.11 -9.19 -9.36
C LEU A 278 -3.54 -8.47 -10.64
N LEU A 279 -4.02 -7.22 -10.50
CA LEU A 279 -4.07 -6.25 -11.61
C LEU A 279 -2.91 -5.27 -11.50
N VAL A 280 -2.33 -4.91 -12.64
CA VAL A 280 -1.20 -3.97 -12.68
C VAL A 280 -1.49 -2.88 -13.70
N TRP A 281 -1.62 -1.66 -13.19
CA TRP A 281 -1.93 -0.47 -13.97
C TRP A 281 -0.85 0.58 -13.81
N TYR A 282 -0.27 0.99 -14.93
CA TYR A 282 0.78 2.01 -14.99
C TYR A 282 0.26 3.25 -15.71
N ILE A 283 0.15 4.38 -15.01
CA ILE A 283 -0.22 5.67 -15.58
C ILE A 283 1.02 6.30 -16.21
N ASP A 284 1.07 6.30 -17.54
CA ASP A 284 2.10 6.98 -18.31
C ASP A 284 1.58 8.34 -18.80
N ILE A 285 2.33 9.38 -18.47
CA ILE A 285 2.02 10.77 -18.81
C ILE A 285 3.32 11.45 -19.24
N GLU A 286 3.21 12.31 -20.26
CA GLU A 286 4.32 13.11 -20.78
C GLU A 286 4.94 14.05 -19.73
N ASP A 287 6.27 14.20 -19.76
CA ASP A 287 7.04 15.01 -18.79
C ASP A 287 6.51 16.45 -18.66
N HIS A 288 6.12 17.07 -19.78
CA HIS A 288 5.63 18.46 -19.77
C HIS A 288 4.27 18.62 -19.04
N VAL A 289 3.40 17.60 -19.09
CA VAL A 289 2.10 17.62 -18.41
C VAL A 289 2.28 17.46 -16.91
N ILE A 290 3.10 16.50 -16.47
CA ILE A 290 3.38 16.32 -15.03
C ILE A 290 4.16 17.50 -14.44
N GLU A 291 5.06 18.12 -15.21
CA GLU A 291 5.76 19.34 -14.78
C GLU A 291 4.78 20.47 -14.46
N GLU A 292 3.85 20.76 -15.37
CA GLU A 292 2.87 21.82 -15.14
C GLU A 292 1.96 21.51 -13.94
N ARG A 293 1.47 20.27 -13.83
CA ARG A 293 0.62 19.83 -12.71
C ARG A 293 1.36 19.93 -11.37
N VAL A 294 2.60 19.46 -11.29
CA VAL A 294 3.38 19.48 -10.04
C VAL A 294 3.78 20.90 -9.68
N ALA A 295 4.18 21.72 -10.64
CA ALA A 295 4.53 23.12 -10.40
C ALA A 295 3.35 23.92 -9.80
N LYS A 296 2.14 23.76 -10.35
CA LYS A 296 0.91 24.37 -9.80
C LYS A 296 0.62 23.89 -8.39
N ARG A 297 0.79 22.58 -8.12
CA ARG A 297 0.57 22.01 -6.78
C ARG A 297 1.62 22.47 -5.77
N HIS A 298 2.89 22.61 -6.16
CA HIS A 298 3.92 23.18 -5.29
C HIS A 298 3.60 24.61 -4.88
N PHE A 299 3.12 25.42 -5.81
CA PHE A 299 2.67 26.77 -5.51
C PHE A 299 1.44 26.79 -4.59
N ALA A 300 0.40 26.00 -4.92
CA ALA A 300 -0.84 25.94 -4.13
C ALA A 300 -0.64 25.43 -2.69
N SER A 301 0.34 24.53 -2.48
CA SER A 301 0.69 23.99 -1.16
C SER A 301 1.68 24.84 -0.36
N GLY A 302 2.12 25.98 -0.90
CA GLY A 302 3.15 26.82 -0.26
C GLY A 302 4.56 26.21 -0.25
N LEU A 303 4.78 25.13 -1.00
CA LEU A 303 6.08 24.49 -1.18
C LEU A 303 7.01 25.24 -2.15
N ALA A 304 6.48 26.22 -2.89
CA ALA A 304 7.19 27.15 -3.75
C ALA A 304 6.49 28.52 -3.74
N ASN A 305 7.25 29.61 -3.84
CA ASN A 305 6.69 30.97 -3.82
C ASN A 305 6.16 31.42 -5.20
N SER A 306 6.40 30.63 -6.24
CA SER A 306 5.88 30.84 -7.58
C SER A 306 5.78 29.51 -8.34
N VAL A 307 4.99 29.48 -9.41
CA VAL A 307 4.92 28.33 -10.32
C VAL A 307 6.29 28.03 -10.93
N GLU A 308 7.09 29.06 -11.24
CA GLU A 308 8.43 28.88 -11.79
C GLU A 308 9.39 28.20 -10.80
N GLN A 309 9.37 28.61 -9.52
CA GLN A 309 10.10 27.89 -8.47
C GLN A 309 9.58 26.45 -8.31
N GLY A 310 8.27 26.23 -8.48
CA GLY A 310 7.66 24.91 -8.50
C GLY A 310 8.20 24.02 -9.62
N ARG A 311 8.42 24.58 -10.82
CA ARG A 311 9.06 23.88 -11.95
C ARG A 311 10.50 23.50 -11.66
N LEU A 312 11.31 24.45 -11.18
CA LEU A 312 12.71 24.18 -10.82
C LEU A 312 12.83 23.06 -9.77
N LYS A 313 11.93 23.06 -8.78
CA LYS A 313 11.84 22.00 -7.77
C LYS A 313 11.46 20.65 -8.38
N PHE A 314 10.48 20.62 -9.27
CA PHE A 314 10.08 19.41 -10.00
C PHE A 314 11.25 18.85 -10.82
N GLN A 315 11.92 19.70 -11.62
CA GLN A 315 13.05 19.33 -12.46
C GLN A 315 14.22 18.74 -11.65
N GLY A 316 14.50 19.31 -10.46
CA GLY A 316 15.60 18.88 -9.61
C GLY A 316 15.35 17.59 -8.81
N ASN A 317 14.12 17.13 -8.67
CA ASN A 317 13.82 15.92 -7.89
C ASN A 317 12.79 15.00 -8.55
N ASP A 318 11.53 15.43 -8.64
CA ASP A 318 10.40 14.62 -9.11
C ASP A 318 10.58 14.11 -10.54
N LEU A 319 11.10 14.95 -11.44
CA LEU A 319 11.38 14.59 -12.83
C LEU A 319 12.45 13.51 -12.94
N LEU A 320 13.49 13.61 -12.10
CA LEU A 320 14.54 12.59 -12.04
C LEU A 320 13.95 11.26 -11.57
N ASN A 321 13.07 11.29 -10.58
CA ASN A 321 12.37 10.09 -10.09
C ASN A 321 11.43 9.52 -11.16
N ALA A 322 10.66 10.37 -11.86
CA ALA A 322 9.79 9.95 -12.96
C ALA A 322 10.56 9.24 -14.08
N ARG A 323 11.70 9.80 -14.51
CA ARG A 323 12.57 9.20 -15.52
C ARG A 323 13.23 7.92 -15.02
N LEU A 324 13.63 7.88 -13.75
CA LEU A 324 14.19 6.69 -13.12
C LEU A 324 13.20 5.54 -13.14
N ILE A 325 11.93 5.79 -12.76
CA ILE A 325 10.85 4.80 -12.84
C ILE A 325 10.70 4.27 -14.25
N ARG A 326 10.53 5.15 -15.25
CA ARG A 326 10.36 4.74 -16.67
C ARG A 326 11.51 3.87 -17.18
N LYS A 327 12.75 4.23 -16.84
CA LYS A 327 13.95 3.50 -17.26
C LYS A 327 14.02 2.08 -16.67
N ASN A 328 13.49 1.92 -15.46
CA ASN A 328 13.67 0.75 -14.61
C ASN A 328 12.34 0.06 -14.29
N LEU A 329 11.37 0.10 -15.22
CA LEU A 329 10.14 -0.68 -15.08
C LEU A 329 10.47 -2.18 -15.16
N VAL A 330 9.79 -2.97 -14.32
CA VAL A 330 9.79 -4.43 -14.47
C VAL A 330 9.31 -4.81 -15.87
N GLN A 331 9.97 -5.81 -16.46
CA GLN A 331 9.74 -6.23 -17.84
C GLN A 331 8.83 -7.47 -17.95
N SER A 332 8.38 -8.00 -16.81
CA SER A 332 7.57 -9.22 -16.72
C SER A 332 6.15 -8.89 -16.24
N GLY A 333 5.20 -9.76 -16.61
CA GLY A 333 3.80 -9.63 -16.21
C GLY A 333 2.94 -8.80 -17.16
N LYS A 334 1.63 -8.81 -16.93
CA LYS A 334 0.64 -8.07 -17.71
C LYS A 334 0.47 -6.67 -17.10
N ILE A 335 1.25 -5.70 -17.57
CA ILE A 335 1.13 -4.30 -17.19
C ILE A 335 0.21 -3.60 -18.20
N VAL A 336 -0.87 -2.99 -17.72
CA VAL A 336 -1.75 -2.18 -18.56
C VAL A 336 -1.36 -0.71 -18.44
N THR A 337 -0.95 -0.10 -19.55
CA THR A 337 -0.64 1.33 -19.59
C THR A 337 -1.92 2.16 -19.71
N LEU A 338 -2.10 3.06 -18.76
CA LEU A 338 -3.17 4.04 -18.68
C LEU A 338 -2.65 5.43 -19.05
N ARG A 339 -3.51 6.26 -19.64
CA ARG A 339 -3.29 7.70 -19.83
C ARG A 339 -4.26 8.46 -18.94
N ASN A 340 -3.79 9.52 -18.33
CA ASN A 340 -4.60 10.42 -17.52
C ASN A 340 -4.25 11.86 -17.90
N ASP A 341 -4.46 12.15 -19.18
CA ASP A 341 -4.16 13.38 -19.90
C ASP A 341 -4.82 14.63 -19.31
#